data_AF-A0A926AXF6-F1
#
_entry.id   AF-A0A926AXF6-F1
#
_cell.length_a   1.000
_cell.length_b   1.000
_cell.length_c   1.000
_cell.angle_alpha   90.00
_cell.angle_beta   90.00
_cell.angle_gamma   90.00
#
_symmetry.space_group_name_H-M   'P 1'
#
loop_
_entity.id
_entity.type
_entity.pdbx_description
1 polymer ?
#
loop_
_entity_poly.entity_id
_entity_poly.type
_entity_poly.pdbx_seq_one_letter_code
_entity_poly.pdbx_strand_id
1 'polypeptide(L)'
;MIGVEKIKEPLPKGYVSATIPAATWAVFESIGPLPEAIQDITRRIFSEWMPSTGYQHDCAPELEVYPEGDINSPDYRCEVWIPVKK
;
A
#
# COMPACT_ATOMS: atom_id res chain seq x y z
N MET A 1 6.46 -1.75 -8.25
CA MET A 1 6.64 -0.45 -8.95
C MET A 1 6.74 0.61 -7.88
N ILE A 2 7.60 1.62 -8.03
CA ILE A 2 7.64 2.79 -7.14
C ILE A 2 7.23 3.99 -7.98
N GLY A 3 6.31 4.82 -7.47
CA GLY A 3 5.78 5.96 -8.19
C GLY A 3 5.12 6.96 -7.26
N VAL A 4 4.65 8.06 -7.84
CA VAL A 4 3.88 9.10 -7.16
C VAL A 4 2.59 9.35 -7.93
N GLU A 5 1.52 9.70 -7.24
CA GLU A 5 0.22 9.97 -7.87
C GLU A 5 0.27 11.23 -8.76
N LYS A 6 0.98 12.27 -8.31
CA LYS A 6 1.09 13.54 -9.04
C LYS A 6 2.17 13.46 -10.11
N ILE A 7 1.74 13.16 -11.34
CA ILE A 7 2.60 13.16 -12.52
C ILE A 7 2.97 14.61 -12.90
N LYS A 8 4.24 14.87 -13.22
CA LYS A 8 4.69 16.14 -13.83
C LYS A 8 4.54 16.05 -15.34
N GLU A 9 4.08 17.14 -15.97
CA GLU A 9 4.04 17.27 -17.43
C GLU A 9 5.02 18.36 -17.91
N PRO A 10 5.94 18.05 -18.84
CA PRO A 10 6.14 16.75 -19.49
C PRO A 10 6.77 15.70 -18.56
N LEU A 11 6.51 14.42 -18.84
CA LEU A 11 7.10 13.30 -18.09
C LEU A 11 8.63 13.33 -18.19
N PRO A 12 9.38 13.29 -17.07
CA PRO A 12 10.84 13.33 -17.14
C PRO A 12 11.42 12.11 -17.86
N LYS A 13 12.57 12.29 -18.53
CA LYS A 13 13.25 11.21 -19.26
C LYS A 13 13.57 10.04 -18.32
N GLY A 14 13.22 8.83 -18.74
CA GLY A 14 13.46 7.60 -17.98
C GLY A 14 12.31 7.20 -17.04
N TYR A 15 11.24 8.00 -16.96
CA TYR A 15 10.03 7.65 -16.21
C TYR A 15 8.96 7.10 -17.15
N VAL A 16 8.02 6.35 -16.59
CA VAL A 16 6.81 5.85 -17.26
C VAL A 16 5.58 6.29 -16.47
N SER A 17 4.47 6.54 -17.17
CA SER A 17 3.16 6.73 -16.55
C SER A 17 2.39 5.41 -16.56
N ALA A 18 1.67 5.12 -15.48
CA ALA A 18 0.78 3.97 -15.38
C ALA A 18 -0.55 4.38 -14.76
N THR A 19 -1.64 3.73 -15.18
CA THR A 19 -2.97 3.94 -14.61
C THR A 19 -3.28 2.79 -13.67
N ILE A 20 -3.61 3.10 -12.42
CA ILE A 20 -4.18 2.13 -11.48
C ILE A 20 -5.71 2.15 -11.67
N PRO A 21 -6.35 1.03 -12.03
CA PRO A 21 -7.79 1.00 -12.21
C PRO A 21 -8.51 1.26 -10.89
N ALA A 22 -9.74 1.78 -10.97
CA ALA A 22 -10.59 1.90 -9.79
C ALA A 22 -10.87 0.51 -9.20
N ALA A 23 -10.73 0.39 -7.88
CA ALA A 23 -10.98 -0.82 -7.12
C ALA A 23 -11.58 -0.48 -5.75
N THR A 24 -12.09 -1.51 -5.07
CA THR A 24 -12.45 -1.40 -3.65
C THR A 24 -11.26 -1.84 -2.81
N TRP A 25 -10.94 -1.08 -1.77
CA TRP A 25 -9.74 -1.28 -0.98
C TRP A 25 -10.06 -1.56 0.48
N ALA A 26 -9.37 -2.53 1.07
CA ALA A 26 -9.17 -2.62 2.51
C ALA A 26 -7.87 -1.89 2.84
N VAL A 27 -7.94 -0.86 3.68
CA VAL A 27 -6.80 0.00 4.02
C VAL A 27 -6.40 -0.26 5.47
N PHE A 28 -5.11 -0.53 5.68
CA PHE A 28 -4.54 -0.84 6.98
C PHE A 28 -3.42 0.14 7.29
N GLU A 29 -3.41 0.65 8.52
CA GLU A 29 -2.33 1.48 9.01
C GLU A 29 -1.20 0.61 9.59
N SER A 30 0.02 0.91 9.17
CA SER A 30 1.25 0.42 9.79
C SER A 30 1.85 1.54 10.63
N ILE A 31 2.15 1.24 11.90
CA ILE A 31 2.76 2.19 12.84
C ILE A 31 4.07 1.60 13.34
N GLY A 32 5.17 2.32 13.16
CA GLY A 32 6.49 1.93 13.65
C GLY A 32 7.59 2.08 12.60
N PRO A 33 8.83 1.71 12.97
CA PRO A 33 9.97 1.81 12.08
C PRO A 33 9.85 0.84 10.91
N LEU A 34 10.33 1.28 9.76
CA LEU A 34 10.40 0.47 8.55
C LEU A 34 11.74 -0.26 8.43
N PRO A 35 11.74 -1.49 7.87
CA PRO A 35 10.61 -2.18 7.22
C PRO A 35 9.78 -3.10 8.13
N GLU A 36 10.13 -3.25 9.40
CA GLU A 36 9.53 -4.27 10.28
C GLU A 36 8.02 -4.07 10.45
N ALA A 37 7.59 -2.84 10.75
CA ALA A 37 6.19 -2.54 11.02
C ALA A 37 5.28 -2.85 9.82
N ILE A 38 5.73 -2.57 8.59
CA ILE A 38 4.92 -2.82 7.39
C ILE A 38 4.91 -4.32 7.02
N GLN A 39 6.02 -5.03 7.23
CA GLN A 39 6.08 -6.47 6.99
C GLN A 39 5.20 -7.25 7.96
N ASP A 40 5.17 -6.84 9.23
CA ASP A 40 4.35 -7.47 10.26
C ASP A 40 2.86 -7.28 9.99
N ILE A 41 2.42 -6.06 9.62
CA ILE A 41 1.00 -5.86 9.28
C ILE A 41 0.61 -6.63 8.02
N THR A 42 1.45 -6.64 6.97
CA THR A 42 1.19 -7.39 5.74
C THR A 42 1.05 -8.88 6.03
N ARG A 43 1.91 -9.46 6.88
CA ARG A 43 1.79 -10.86 7.31
C ARG A 43 0.42 -11.11 7.94
N ARG A 44 0.02 -10.28 8.90
CA ARG A 44 -1.26 -10.43 9.62
C ARG A 44 -2.47 -10.20 8.72
N ILE A 45 -2.39 -9.29 7.75
CA ILE A 45 -3.46 -9.08 6.77
C ILE A 45 -3.74 -10.39 6.03
N PHE A 46 -2.71 -11.06 5.51
CA PHE A 46 -2.89 -12.30 4.74
C PHE A 46 -3.12 -13.55 5.61
N SER A 47 -2.52 -13.65 6.79
CA SER A 47 -2.64 -14.84 7.64
C SER A 47 -3.84 -14.83 8.58
N GLU A 48 -4.32 -13.64 8.99
CA GLU A 48 -5.37 -13.50 10.01
C GLU A 48 -6.62 -12.81 9.45
N TRP A 49 -6.47 -11.65 8.83
CA TRP A 49 -7.61 -10.82 8.44
C TRP A 49 -8.31 -11.35 7.17
N MET A 50 -7.56 -11.66 6.12
CA MET A 50 -8.14 -12.11 4.84
C MET A 50 -8.97 -13.38 5.01
N PRO A 51 -8.51 -14.44 5.71
CA PRO A 51 -9.30 -15.66 5.89
C PRO A 51 -10.54 -15.49 6.77
N SER A 52 -10.65 -14.41 7.56
CA SER A 52 -11.70 -14.24 8.57
C SER A 52 -12.86 -13.32 8.16
N THR A 53 -12.77 -12.62 7.03
CA THR A 53 -13.70 -11.53 6.69
C THR A 53 -14.68 -11.88 5.55
N GLY A 54 -14.44 -12.97 4.83
CA GLY A 54 -15.21 -13.35 3.65
C GLY A 54 -14.91 -12.49 2.41
N TYR A 55 -14.03 -11.49 2.52
CA TYR A 55 -13.49 -10.80 1.35
C TYR A 55 -12.46 -11.68 0.65
N GLN A 56 -12.38 -11.52 -0.67
CA GLN A 56 -11.35 -12.12 -1.50
C GLN A 56 -10.43 -11.04 -2.05
N HIS A 57 -9.16 -11.39 -2.24
CA HIS A 57 -8.22 -10.56 -2.98
C HIS A 57 -8.72 -10.34 -4.42
N ASP A 58 -8.66 -9.11 -4.89
CA ASP A 58 -9.04 -8.76 -6.26
C ASP A 58 -7.84 -8.49 -7.16
N CYS A 59 -8.01 -8.56 -8.48
CA CYS A 59 -6.89 -8.56 -9.44
C CYS A 59 -6.21 -7.20 -9.64
N ALA A 60 -6.56 -6.16 -8.87
CA ALA A 60 -5.87 -4.88 -8.92
C ALA A 60 -4.51 -4.96 -8.20
N PRO A 61 -3.58 -4.01 -8.45
CA PRO A 61 -2.30 -3.96 -7.73
C PRO A 61 -2.51 -3.61 -6.25
N GLU A 62 -1.74 -4.20 -5.35
CA GLU A 62 -1.61 -3.72 -3.97
C GLU A 62 -0.78 -2.44 -3.92
N LEU A 63 -1.07 -1.56 -2.96
CA LEU A 63 -0.33 -0.31 -2.77
C LEU A 63 0.22 -0.21 -1.35
N GLU A 64 1.47 0.23 -1.26
CA GLU A 64 2.09 0.72 -0.03
C GLU A 64 2.24 2.24 -0.17
N VAL A 65 1.61 3.00 0.73
CA VAL A 65 1.61 4.46 0.70
C VAL A 65 2.51 4.96 1.81
N TYR A 66 3.56 5.69 1.43
CA TYR A 66 4.60 6.20 2.34
C TYR A 66 4.54 7.74 2.40
N PRO A 67 3.87 8.32 3.41
CA PRO A 67 3.91 9.75 3.67
C PRO A 67 5.33 10.25 3.99
N GLU A 68 5.57 11.56 3.87
CA GLU A 68 6.83 12.14 4.32
C GLU A 68 6.99 11.99 5.85
N GLY A 69 8.21 11.68 6.31
CA GLY A 69 8.51 11.54 7.74
C GLY A 69 9.83 10.81 8.01
N ASP A 70 10.17 10.67 9.29
CA ASP A 70 11.30 9.83 9.72
C ASP A 70 10.86 8.36 9.79
N ILE A 71 11.29 7.57 8.81
CA ILE A 71 10.94 6.15 8.68
C ILE A 71 11.50 5.27 9.81
N ASN A 72 12.41 5.78 10.63
CA ASN A 72 12.95 5.06 11.79
C ASN A 72 12.20 5.40 13.09
N SER A 73 11.25 6.34 13.04
CA SER A 73 10.48 6.75 14.20
C SER A 73 9.55 5.62 14.65
N PRO A 74 9.42 5.38 15.97
CA PRO A 74 8.40 4.48 16.51
C PRO A 74 6.96 4.91 16.19
N ASP A 75 6.76 6.19 15.84
CA ASP A 75 5.46 6.76 15.51
C ASP A 75 5.28 7.00 14.00
N TYR A 76 6.21 6.54 13.16
CA TYR A 76 6.06 6.64 11.71
C TYR A 76 4.84 5.85 11.23
N ARG A 77 4.04 6.46 10.34
CA ARG A 77 2.79 5.89 9.84
C ARG A 77 2.82 5.77 8.33
N CYS A 78 2.49 4.58 7.85
CA CYS A 78 2.28 4.31 6.43
C CYS A 78 1.07 3.39 6.27
N GLU A 79 0.64 3.17 5.03
CA GLU A 79 -0.58 2.41 4.75
C GLU A 79 -0.33 1.25 3.80
N VAL A 80 -1.04 0.15 4.01
CA VAL A 80 -1.12 -0.98 3.08
C VAL A 80 -2.55 -1.06 2.56
N TRP A 81 -2.71 -1.01 1.24
CA TRP A 81 -4.00 -1.01 0.56
C TRP A 81 -4.13 -2.32 -0.21
N ILE A 82 -5.05 -3.17 0.24
CA ILE A 82 -5.32 -4.46 -0.40
C ILE A 82 -6.62 -4.36 -1.22
N PRO A 83 -6.58 -4.69 -2.52
CA PRO A 83 -7.76 -4.69 -3.34
C PRO A 83 -8.64 -5.88 -2.98
N VAL A 84 -9.94 -5.63 -2.78
CA VAL A 84 -10.88 -6.64 -2.28
C VAL A 84 -12.18 -6.65 -3.07
N LYS A 85 -12.80 -7.82 -3.12
CA LYS A 85 -14.17 -8.06 -3.59
C LYS A 85 -14.91 -9.01 -2.66
N LYS A 86 -16.23 -9.06 -2.78
CA LYS A 86 -17.07 -10.08 -2.14
C LYS A 86 -17.39 -11.21 -3.11
#